data_AF-X6NBM3-F1
#
_entry.id   AF-X6NBM3-F1
#
_cell.length_a   1.000
_cell.length_b   1.000
_cell.length_c   1.000
_cell.angle_alpha   90.00
_cell.angle_beta   90.00
_cell.angle_gamma   90.00
#
_symmetry.space_group_name_H-M   'P 1'
#
loop_
_entity.id
_entity.type
_entity.pdbx_description
1 polymer ?
#
loop_
_entity_poly.entity_id
_entity_poly.type
_entity_poly.pdbx_seq_one_letter_code
_entity_poly.pdbx_strand_id
1 'polypeptide(L)'
;MINENVSLQGFDDFHLFRKLYLLEAPNLIKVHGRKGINAQINGFYQKQTTLHCSRVWYKKVETIAKEDVTGNVQKSTSQANTGHKNEWVIRYHSQSEQWLFDKRGLRTDDVANALGKGGVMTPLEIKHWQVHDGSIFAWDRHIILTPVLQC
;
A
#
# COMPACT_ATOMS: atom_id res chain seq x y z
N MET A 1 -1.58 -19.99 -46.37
CA MET A 1 -0.84 -20.74 -45.32
C MET A 1 -0.58 -19.77 -44.18
N ILE A 2 -1.35 -19.88 -43.10
CA ILE A 2 -1.13 -19.08 -41.89
C ILE A 2 -0.39 -20.01 -40.93
N ASN A 3 0.79 -19.59 -40.46
CA ASN A 3 1.56 -20.32 -39.47
C ASN A 3 0.82 -20.27 -38.12
N GLU A 4 0.04 -21.29 -37.82
CA GLU A 4 -0.44 -21.56 -36.48
C GLU A 4 0.66 -22.30 -35.72
N ASN A 5 1.33 -21.58 -34.82
CA ASN A 5 1.97 -22.03 -33.58
C ASN A 5 3.15 -21.12 -33.24
N VAL A 6 2.85 -19.88 -32.86
CA VAL A 6 3.75 -19.12 -31.99
C VAL A 6 3.42 -19.56 -30.57
N SER A 7 4.10 -20.61 -30.09
CA SER A 7 4.11 -20.94 -28.67
C SER A 7 5.01 -19.93 -27.96
N LEU A 8 4.42 -19.05 -27.15
CA LEU A 8 5.17 -18.15 -26.27
C LEU A 8 5.74 -18.96 -25.10
N GLN A 9 6.78 -19.74 -25.40
CA GLN A 9 7.48 -20.57 -24.43
C GLN A 9 8.19 -19.64 -23.42
N GLY A 10 7.63 -19.53 -22.21
CA GLY A 10 8.26 -18.81 -21.09
C GLY A 10 7.45 -17.67 -20.46
N PHE A 11 6.26 -17.38 -20.96
CA PHE A 11 5.29 -16.56 -20.23
C PHE A 11 4.31 -17.51 -19.54
N ASP A 12 4.60 -17.93 -18.31
CA ASP A 12 3.50 -18.40 -17.48
C ASP A 12 2.54 -17.22 -17.29
N ASP A 13 1.25 -17.47 -17.49
CA ASP A 13 0.23 -16.43 -17.43
C ASP A 13 0.31 -15.68 -16.08
N PHE A 14 0.72 -16.36 -15.01
CA PHE A 14 0.90 -15.81 -13.68
C PHE A 14 1.94 -14.68 -13.60
N HIS A 15 3.06 -14.79 -14.31
CA HIS A 15 4.12 -13.78 -14.32
C HIS A 15 3.67 -12.54 -15.09
N LEU A 16 2.96 -12.73 -16.20
CA LEU A 16 2.39 -11.63 -16.97
C LEU A 16 1.29 -10.92 -16.17
N PHE A 17 0.38 -11.67 -15.55
CA PHE A 17 -0.66 -11.13 -14.68
C PHE A 17 -0.06 -10.31 -13.53
N ARG A 18 0.96 -10.83 -12.83
CA ARG A 18 1.64 -10.10 -11.75
C ARG A 18 2.25 -8.77 -12.22
N LYS A 19 2.85 -8.74 -13.41
CA LYS A 19 3.39 -7.51 -14.01
C LYS A 19 2.29 -6.53 -14.40
N LEU A 20 1.20 -7.03 -14.99
CA LEU A 20 0.04 -6.20 -15.34
C LEU A 20 -0.57 -5.53 -14.11
N TYR A 21 -0.78 -6.26 -13.02
CA TYR A 21 -1.31 -5.67 -11.78
C TYR A 21 -0.39 -4.63 -11.16
N LEU A 22 0.93 -4.84 -11.24
CA LEU A 22 1.90 -3.83 -10.81
C LEU A 22 1.79 -2.56 -11.67
N LEU A 23 1.51 -2.69 -12.98
CA LEU A 23 1.34 -1.58 -13.91
C LEU A 23 0.01 -0.83 -13.72
N GLU A 24 -1.10 -1.56 -13.57
CA GLU A 24 -2.45 -1.00 -13.47
C GLU A 24 -2.75 -0.34 -12.12
N ALA A 25 -2.12 -0.81 -11.04
CA ALA A 25 -2.32 -0.21 -9.72
C ALA A 25 -1.83 1.25 -9.71
N PRO A 26 -2.58 2.19 -9.12
CA PRO A 26 -2.19 3.60 -9.08
C PRO A 26 -0.87 3.80 -8.32
N ASN A 27 -0.03 4.72 -8.81
CA ASN A 27 1.25 5.01 -8.16
C ASN A 27 1.08 5.64 -6.78
N LEU A 28 0.01 6.40 -6.57
CA LEU A 28 -0.26 7.13 -5.34
C LEU A 28 -1.71 6.93 -4.95
N ILE A 29 -1.94 6.61 -3.67
CA ILE A 29 -3.28 6.57 -3.09
C ILE A 29 -3.34 7.46 -1.86
N LYS A 30 -4.51 8.05 -1.62
CA LYS A 30 -4.81 8.85 -0.44
C LYS A 30 -5.75 8.08 0.47
N VAL A 31 -5.34 7.90 1.71
CA VAL A 31 -6.14 7.32 2.79
C VAL A 31 -6.67 8.46 3.65
N HIS A 32 -7.97 8.49 3.90
CA HIS A 32 -8.57 9.51 4.75
C HIS A 32 -9.80 9.01 5.52
N GLY A 33 -10.28 9.87 6.43
CA GLY A 33 -11.54 9.69 7.17
C GLY A 33 -11.41 9.02 8.53
N ARG A 34 -10.28 8.35 8.83
CA ARG A 34 -10.04 7.81 10.19
C ARG A 34 -9.93 8.92 11.23
N LYS A 35 -10.53 8.73 12.42
CA LYS A 35 -10.42 9.64 13.57
C LYS A 35 -10.04 8.86 14.84
N GLY A 36 -9.34 9.47 15.79
CA GLY A 36 -8.97 8.82 17.06
C GLY A 36 -7.77 7.87 16.93
N ILE A 37 -7.81 6.72 17.60
CA ILE A 37 -6.69 5.77 17.64
C ILE A 37 -6.33 5.27 16.23
N ASN A 38 -5.04 5.25 15.91
CA ASN A 38 -4.53 4.98 14.57
C ASN A 38 -4.99 6.00 13.49
N ALA A 39 -5.41 7.23 13.83
CA ALA A 39 -5.65 8.28 12.84
C ALA A 39 -4.42 8.60 11.96
N GLN A 40 -3.23 8.18 12.41
CA GLN A 40 -2.00 8.22 11.62
C GLN A 40 -2.04 7.30 10.38
N ILE A 41 -3.03 6.44 10.17
CA ILE A 41 -3.20 5.76 8.87
C ILE A 41 -3.60 6.72 7.76
N ASN A 42 -4.18 7.88 8.08
CA ASN A 42 -4.50 8.87 7.07
C ASN A 42 -3.22 9.45 6.45
N GLY A 43 -3.23 9.68 5.14
CA GLY A 43 -2.13 10.28 4.41
C GLY A 43 -2.00 9.74 2.99
N PHE A 44 -0.87 10.04 2.37
CA PHE A 44 -0.55 9.57 1.03
C PHE A 44 0.36 8.35 1.09
N TYR A 45 0.12 7.41 0.18
CA TYR A 45 0.78 6.11 0.13
C TYR A 45 1.28 5.86 -1.29
N GLN A 46 2.60 5.73 -1.42
CA GLN A 46 3.29 5.51 -2.68
C GLN A 46 3.42 4.01 -2.95
N LYS A 47 2.95 3.57 -4.11
CA LYS A 47 3.12 2.21 -4.62
C LYS A 47 4.61 1.91 -4.76
N GLN A 48 4.99 0.72 -4.34
CA GLN A 48 6.38 0.26 -4.43
C GLN A 48 6.60 -0.54 -5.72
N THR A 49 7.85 -0.62 -6.16
CA THR A 49 8.21 -1.30 -7.43
C THR A 49 8.23 -2.82 -7.31
N THR A 50 8.14 -3.36 -6.10
CA THR A 50 8.16 -4.79 -5.82
C THR A 50 6.77 -5.27 -5.39
N LEU A 51 6.55 -6.58 -5.52
CA LEU A 51 5.37 -7.23 -4.97
C LEU A 51 5.68 -7.79 -3.58
N HIS A 52 4.68 -7.73 -2.70
CA HIS A 52 4.68 -8.40 -1.41
C HIS A 52 3.52 -9.38 -1.37
N CYS A 53 3.78 -10.65 -1.04
CA CYS A 53 2.77 -11.72 -1.10
C CYS A 53 2.00 -11.74 -2.43
N SER A 54 2.74 -11.61 -3.55
CA SER A 54 2.21 -11.56 -4.91
C SER A 54 1.26 -10.38 -5.22
N ARG A 55 1.22 -9.34 -4.39
CA ARG A 55 0.40 -8.14 -4.59
C ARG A 55 1.18 -6.85 -4.45
N VAL A 56 0.63 -5.79 -5.01
CA VAL A 56 1.16 -4.44 -4.80
C VAL A 56 1.09 -4.07 -3.33
N TRP A 57 2.04 -3.27 -2.89
CA TRP A 57 2.04 -2.71 -1.55
C TRP A 57 2.43 -1.25 -1.61
N TYR A 58 2.02 -0.50 -0.59
CA TYR A 58 2.22 0.93 -0.55
C TYR A 58 2.92 1.33 0.73
N LYS A 59 3.85 2.29 0.62
CA LYS A 59 4.52 2.90 1.76
C LYS A 59 4.00 4.31 1.95
N LYS A 60 3.70 4.68 3.20
CA LYS A 60 3.25 6.03 3.52
C LYS A 60 4.36 7.04 3.22
N VAL A 61 3.99 8.14 2.57
CA VAL A 61 4.86 9.28 2.30
C VAL A 61 4.71 10.28 3.45
N GLU A 62 5.81 10.62 4.11
CA GLU A 62 5.83 11.79 4.99
C GLU A 62 5.69 13.02 4.08
N THR A 63 4.70 13.88 4.37
CA THR A 63 4.29 15.06 3.59
C THR A 63 5.43 15.65 2.77
N ILE A 64 5.24 15.77 1.44
CA ILE A 64 6.12 16.56 0.56
C ILE A 64 6.23 17.93 1.23
N ALA A 65 7.43 18.27 1.70
CA ALA A 65 7.68 19.53 2.39
C ALA A 65 7.06 20.67 1.57
N LYS A 66 6.30 21.53 2.23
CA LYS A 66 5.89 22.80 1.62
C LYS A 66 7.15 23.46 1.08
N GLU A 67 7.15 23.82 -0.20
CA GLU A 67 8.18 24.69 -0.76
C GLU A 67 8.11 26.02 0.00
N ASP A 68 8.93 26.16 1.03
CA ASP A 68 9.26 27.47 1.56
C ASP A 68 10.07 28.18 0.48
N VAL A 69 9.62 29.39 0.12
CA VAL A 69 10.16 30.30 -0.91
C VAL A 69 11.52 30.87 -0.49
N THR A 70 12.45 30.01 -0.10
CA THR A 70 13.85 30.34 0.08
C THR A 70 14.67 29.21 -0.55
N GLY A 71 15.19 29.47 -1.73
CA GLY A 71 15.91 28.51 -2.57
C GLY A 71 17.20 28.00 -1.92
N ASN A 72 17.06 27.07 -0.99
CA ASN A 72 18.14 26.20 -0.54
C ASN A 72 17.66 24.76 -0.65
N VAL A 73 18.02 24.13 -1.78
CA VAL A 73 17.86 22.70 -2.01
C VAL A 73 18.82 21.95 -1.08
N GLN A 74 18.37 21.69 0.15
CA GLN A 74 18.88 20.56 0.91
C GLN A 74 18.07 19.34 0.50
N LYS A 75 18.64 18.55 -0.42
CA LYS A 75 18.31 17.12 -0.50
C LYS A 75 18.62 16.55 0.88
N SER A 76 17.60 16.40 1.72
CA SER A 76 17.73 15.70 2.98
C SER A 76 17.91 14.22 2.67
N THR A 77 19.14 13.84 2.34
CA THR A 77 19.62 12.47 2.44
C THR A 77 19.68 12.17 3.94
N SER A 78 18.58 11.69 4.51
CA SER A 78 18.52 11.28 5.90
C SER A 78 19.22 9.94 6.07
N GLN A 79 20.55 9.99 6.21
CA GLN A 79 21.33 8.94 6.83
C GLN A 79 21.41 9.18 8.35
N ALA A 80 20.98 8.15 9.08
CA ALA A 80 21.26 7.82 10.48
C ALA A 80 20.78 8.80 11.59
N ASN A 81 19.63 8.46 12.18
CA ASN A 81 19.51 8.45 13.65
C ASN A 81 18.54 7.33 14.07
N THR A 82 19.03 6.48 14.96
CA THR A 82 18.46 5.21 15.44
C THR A 82 17.27 5.42 16.36
N GLY A 83 16.09 5.45 15.77
CA GLY A 83 14.83 5.07 16.37
C GLY A 83 13.95 4.60 15.22
N HIS A 84 13.40 3.38 15.28
CA HIS A 84 12.54 2.86 14.22
C HIS A 84 11.38 3.83 13.97
N LYS A 85 11.53 4.73 12.99
CA LYS A 85 10.45 5.59 12.53
C LYS A 85 9.35 4.65 12.07
N ASN A 86 8.15 4.80 12.63
CA ASN A 86 7.02 3.94 12.26
C ASN A 86 6.80 4.03 10.75
N GLU A 87 7.04 2.93 10.03
CA GLU A 87 6.87 2.85 8.59
C GLU A 87 5.47 2.32 8.31
N TRP A 88 4.51 3.24 8.14
CA TRP A 88 3.16 2.85 7.77
C TRP A 88 3.15 2.26 6.36
N VAL A 89 2.67 1.03 6.24
CA VAL A 89 2.47 0.37 4.94
C VAL A 89 1.06 -0.15 4.79
N ILE A 90 0.62 -0.30 3.54
CA ILE A 90 -0.54 -1.09 3.16
C ILE A 90 -0.01 -2.34 2.46
N ARG A 91 -0.23 -3.51 3.06
CA ARG A 91 0.32 -4.79 2.58
C ARG A 91 -0.77 -5.87 2.54
N TYR A 92 -0.61 -6.84 1.65
CA TYR A 92 -1.46 -8.02 1.63
C TYR A 92 -0.84 -9.16 2.45
N HIS A 93 -1.67 -9.90 3.17
CA HIS A 93 -1.33 -11.16 3.81
C HIS A 93 -2.14 -12.30 3.19
N SER A 94 -1.46 -13.24 2.54
CA SER A 94 -2.09 -14.24 1.70
C SER A 94 -2.81 -15.34 2.48
N GLN A 95 -2.31 -15.73 3.65
CA GLN A 95 -2.92 -16.84 4.41
C GLN A 95 -4.25 -16.45 5.03
N SER A 96 -4.39 -15.20 5.48
CA SER A 96 -5.62 -14.70 6.09
C SER A 96 -6.51 -13.91 5.11
N GLU A 97 -6.09 -13.82 3.85
CA GLU A 97 -6.74 -13.07 2.77
C GLU A 97 -7.14 -11.63 3.16
N GLN A 98 -6.17 -10.89 3.70
CA GLN A 98 -6.40 -9.56 4.25
C GLN A 98 -5.43 -8.52 3.72
N TRP A 99 -5.96 -7.32 3.48
CA TRP A 99 -5.19 -6.11 3.37
C TRP A 99 -4.97 -5.49 4.74
N LEU A 100 -3.76 -5.05 5.03
CA LEU A 100 -3.33 -4.65 6.36
C LEU A 100 -2.68 -3.27 6.32
N PHE A 101 -3.12 -2.38 7.22
CA PHE A 101 -2.37 -1.20 7.61
C PHE A 101 -1.43 -1.56 8.75
N ASP A 102 -0.12 -1.53 8.50
CA ASP A 102 0.88 -1.94 9.49
C ASP A 102 1.85 -0.78 9.77
N LYS A 103 1.92 -0.32 11.03
CA LYS A 103 2.89 0.70 11.46
C LYS A 103 4.31 0.14 11.62
N ARG A 104 4.45 -1.19 11.62
CA ARG A 104 5.72 -1.91 11.85
C ARG A 104 6.46 -2.21 10.53
N GLY A 105 5.99 -1.65 9.42
CA GLY A 105 6.57 -1.85 8.09
C GLY A 105 6.09 -3.13 7.40
N LEU A 106 6.85 -3.52 6.38
CA LEU A 106 6.56 -4.66 5.54
C LEU A 106 6.84 -5.98 6.29
N ARG A 107 5.78 -6.67 6.71
CA ARG A 107 5.85 -7.95 7.44
C ARG A 107 5.00 -9.02 6.75
N THR A 108 5.25 -10.27 7.11
CA THR A 108 4.54 -11.44 6.57
C THR A 108 3.55 -12.04 7.57
N ASP A 109 3.44 -11.50 8.79
CA ASP A 109 2.45 -11.91 9.79
C ASP A 109 1.07 -11.26 9.52
N ASP A 110 0.03 -11.70 10.21
CA ASP A 110 -1.33 -11.15 10.14
C ASP A 110 -1.59 -10.03 11.17
N VAL A 111 -0.56 -9.65 11.93
CA VAL A 111 -0.67 -8.61 12.95
C VAL A 111 -0.64 -7.22 12.30
N ALA A 112 -1.61 -6.38 12.62
CA ALA A 112 -1.73 -5.05 12.00
C ALA A 112 -2.51 -4.06 12.87
N ASN A 113 -2.52 -2.79 12.47
CA ASN A 113 -3.30 -1.73 13.10
C ASN A 113 -4.72 -1.63 12.54
N ALA A 114 -4.89 -1.98 11.26
CA ALA A 114 -6.20 -2.12 10.65
C ALA A 114 -6.15 -3.21 9.58
N LEU A 115 -7.28 -3.86 9.36
CA LEU A 115 -7.42 -4.95 8.40
C LEU A 115 -8.68 -4.79 7.55
N GLY A 116 -8.57 -5.16 6.28
CA GLY A 116 -9.62 -5.20 5.29
C GLY A 116 -9.70 -6.61 4.74
N LYS A 117 -10.80 -7.32 5.01
CA LYS A 117 -10.98 -8.70 4.53
C LYS A 117 -11.28 -8.72 3.04
N GLY A 118 -10.55 -9.55 2.29
CA GLY A 118 -10.81 -9.81 0.89
C GLY A 118 -9.57 -10.20 0.11
N GLY A 119 -9.69 -11.27 -0.68
CA GLY A 119 -8.74 -11.71 -1.68
C GLY A 119 -8.71 -10.83 -2.93
N VAL A 120 -8.89 -9.52 -2.82
CA VAL A 120 -8.94 -8.55 -3.95
C VAL A 120 -7.56 -7.99 -4.32
N MET A 121 -7.30 -7.75 -5.61
CA MET A 121 -5.93 -7.50 -6.10
C MET A 121 -5.33 -6.15 -5.67
N THR A 122 -6.18 -5.19 -5.32
CA THR A 122 -5.78 -3.87 -4.80
C THR A 122 -6.53 -3.53 -3.51
N PRO A 123 -5.92 -2.77 -2.57
CA PRO A 123 -6.61 -2.35 -1.35
C PRO A 123 -7.78 -1.40 -1.63
N LEU A 124 -7.85 -0.81 -2.83
CA LEU A 124 -8.93 0.09 -3.26
C LEU A 124 -10.30 -0.62 -3.36
N GLU A 125 -10.30 -1.93 -3.53
CA GLU A 125 -11.54 -2.74 -3.60
C GLU A 125 -12.11 -3.07 -2.22
N ILE A 126 -11.38 -2.77 -1.13
CA ILE A 126 -11.84 -3.03 0.23
C ILE A 126 -12.94 -2.03 0.61
N LYS A 127 -14.15 -2.56 0.81
CA LYS A 127 -15.34 -1.79 1.21
C LYS A 127 -15.40 -1.45 2.69
N HIS A 128 -14.76 -2.25 3.54
CA HIS A 128 -14.88 -2.12 4.98
C HIS A 128 -13.56 -2.44 5.68
N TRP A 129 -13.20 -1.61 6.65
CA TRP A 129 -12.00 -1.75 7.45
C TRP A 129 -12.36 -2.00 8.91
N GLN A 130 -11.56 -2.82 9.58
CA GLN A 130 -11.56 -2.95 11.03
C GLN A 130 -10.26 -2.34 11.57
N VAL A 131 -10.34 -1.56 12.63
CA VAL A 131 -9.19 -0.88 13.25
C VAL A 131 -9.04 -1.37 14.67
N HIS A 132 -7.81 -1.70 15.07
CA HIS A 132 -7.51 -2.04 16.45
C HIS A 132 -7.58 -0.78 17.33
N ASP A 133 -8.51 -0.74 18.27
CA ASP A 133 -8.75 0.43 19.14
C ASP A 133 -7.89 0.45 20.41
N GLY A 134 -6.97 -0.51 20.56
CA GLY A 134 -6.15 -0.70 21.76
C GLY A 134 -6.57 -1.92 22.58
N SER A 135 -7.73 -2.50 22.31
CA SER A 135 -8.19 -3.75 22.93
C SER A 135 -8.70 -4.75 21.91
N ILE A 136 -9.53 -4.31 20.96
CA ILE A 136 -10.14 -5.18 19.95
C ILE A 136 -10.16 -4.51 18.57
N PHE A 137 -10.47 -5.30 17.54
CA PHE A 137 -10.77 -4.77 16.21
C PHE A 137 -12.24 -4.35 16.11
N ALA A 138 -12.47 -3.07 15.86
CA ALA A 138 -13.79 -2.49 15.66
C ALA A 138 -13.97 -2.01 14.21
N TRP A 139 -15.19 -2.11 13.69
CA TRP A 139 -15.51 -1.62 12.34
C TRP A 139 -15.35 -0.11 12.22
N ASP A 140 -14.65 0.35 11.19
CA ASP A 140 -14.57 1.76 10.81
C ASP A 140 -15.09 1.96 9.38
N ARG A 141 -16.21 2.68 9.27
CA ARG A 141 -16.88 2.98 8.00
C ARG A 141 -16.36 4.25 7.32
N HIS A 142 -15.44 4.96 7.96
CA HIS A 142 -14.97 6.25 7.47
C HIS A 142 -13.64 6.16 6.73
N ILE A 143 -12.96 5.01 6.80
CA ILE A 143 -11.71 4.81 6.06
C ILE A 143 -12.03 4.67 4.58
N ILE A 144 -11.53 5.62 3.80
CA ILE A 144 -11.69 5.66 2.34
C ILE A 144 -10.30 5.75 1.72
N LEU A 145 -10.08 4.93 0.68
CA LEU A 145 -8.88 4.96 -0.16
C LEU A 145 -9.28 5.52 -1.52
N THR A 146 -8.57 6.54 -1.99
CA THR A 146 -8.78 7.14 -3.31
C THR A 146 -7.50 7.12 -4.13
N PRO A 147 -7.54 6.73 -5.42
CA PRO A 147 -6.38 6.89 -6.30
C PRO A 147 -6.12 8.39 -6.50
N VAL A 148 -4.84 8.78 -6.50
CA VAL A 148 -4.42 10.13 -6.88
C VAL A 148 -3.92 10.07 -8.31
N LEU A 149 -4.66 10.70 -9.22
CA LEU A 149 -4.24 10.85 -10.61
C LEU A 149 -3.01 11.77 -10.63
N GLN A 150 -1.91 11.28 -11.18
CA GLN A 150 -0.78 12.14 -11.53
C GLN A 150 -1.14 12.80 -12.86
N CYS A 151 -1.28 14.13 -12.85
CA CYS A 151 -1.47 14.94 -14.06
C CYS A 151 -0.20 14.90 -14.93
#